data_AF-A0A2E9T2R8-F1
#
_entry.id   AF-A0A2E9T2R8-F1
#
_cell.length_a   1.000
_cell.length_b   1.000
_cell.length_c   1.000
_cell.angle_alpha   90.00
_cell.angle_beta   90.00
_cell.angle_gamma   90.00
#
_symmetry.space_group_name_H-M   'P 1'
#
loop_
_entity.id
_entity.type
_entity.pdbx_description
1 polymer ?
#
loop_
_entity_poly.entity_id
_entity_poly.type
_entity_poly.pdbx_seq_one_letter_code
_entity_poly.pdbx_strand_id
1 'polypeptide(L)'
;MFLDPSWRILTVGDGDLSFSHAIARHIKPTKLVASTYDDANTIEQKYANNALSALQQLNVTTLTEFDVTKPDSWLRLVDARFDVVIFQFPLIPAFKGEAAFKANTQQGGMNVLNRALLHRYLDYASQFALDKNGPMLCYITSKDVKPYREWNIEGSLNQGLNCHYLGQMPFDINLFPGYKIRNVDRDKHVKDTSGITYVFSEKTDNNITAKLTLPAYLGDKHCALCRVGPYMAQEDENKHLLSKKHKQMEKFEQDWQAWLAQNNEE
;
A
#
# COMPACT_ATOMS: atom_id res chain seq x y z
N MET A 1 -7.26 -11.38 1.33
CA MET A 1 -6.74 -10.66 2.48
C MET A 1 -7.40 -11.28 3.69
N PHE A 2 -6.63 -11.73 4.66
CA PHE A 2 -7.14 -12.19 5.94
C PHE A 2 -7.18 -11.01 6.91
N LEU A 3 -8.27 -10.89 7.68
CA LEU A 3 -8.41 -9.93 8.76
C LEU A 3 -9.03 -10.68 9.95
N ASP A 4 -8.39 -10.60 11.12
CA ASP A 4 -8.95 -11.17 12.34
C ASP A 4 -9.98 -10.20 12.95
N PRO A 5 -11.21 -10.64 13.25
CA PRO A 5 -12.19 -9.82 13.94
C PRO A 5 -11.73 -9.33 15.32
N SER A 6 -10.75 -9.97 15.96
CA SER A 6 -10.21 -9.48 17.24
C SER A 6 -9.29 -8.26 17.10
N TRP A 7 -8.85 -7.92 15.88
CA TRP A 7 -7.89 -6.84 15.64
C TRP A 7 -8.50 -5.44 15.78
N ARG A 8 -7.65 -4.48 16.13
CA ARG A 8 -7.86 -3.05 15.99
C ARG A 8 -7.28 -2.62 14.64
N ILE A 9 -8.13 -2.13 13.75
CA ILE A 9 -7.79 -1.83 12.36
C ILE A 9 -7.80 -0.32 12.12
N LEU A 10 -6.75 0.19 11.47
CA LEU A 10 -6.73 1.51 10.84
C LEU A 10 -6.67 1.33 9.32
N THR A 11 -7.59 1.93 8.58
CA THR A 11 -7.48 2.04 7.12
C THR A 11 -7.06 3.46 6.75
N VAL A 12 -6.01 3.60 5.94
CA VAL A 12 -5.51 4.90 5.50
C VAL A 12 -5.80 5.16 4.03
N GLY A 13 -6.21 6.39 3.71
CA GLY A 13 -6.45 6.84 2.34
C GLY A 13 -7.63 6.17 1.63
N ASP A 14 -8.66 5.72 2.36
CA ASP A 14 -9.85 5.11 1.79
C ASP A 14 -10.77 6.18 1.17
N GLY A 15 -10.52 6.54 -0.09
CA GLY A 15 -11.06 7.74 -0.73
C GLY A 15 -12.58 7.92 -0.66
N ASP A 16 -13.39 6.89 -0.91
CA ASP A 16 -14.86 6.95 -0.79
C ASP A 16 -15.41 6.22 0.44
N LEU A 17 -14.51 5.75 1.33
CA LEU A 17 -14.80 5.05 2.57
C LEU A 17 -15.52 3.69 2.42
N SER A 18 -15.72 3.22 1.18
CA SER A 18 -16.48 1.99 0.94
C SER A 18 -15.73 0.73 1.39
N PHE A 19 -14.39 0.75 1.46
CA PHE A 19 -13.60 -0.37 1.97
C PHE A 19 -13.75 -0.48 3.49
N SER A 20 -13.56 0.63 4.21
CA SER A 20 -13.77 0.71 5.65
C SER A 20 -15.20 0.32 6.02
N HIS A 21 -16.19 0.78 5.26
CA HIS A 21 -17.59 0.40 5.49
C HIS A 21 -17.82 -1.11 5.30
N ALA A 22 -17.22 -1.73 4.27
CA ALA A 22 -17.29 -3.17 4.10
C ALA A 22 -16.64 -3.93 5.27
N ILE A 23 -15.47 -3.48 5.76
CA ILE A 23 -14.83 -4.04 6.96
C ILE A 23 -15.76 -3.94 8.16
N ALA A 24 -16.33 -2.76 8.42
CA ALA A 24 -17.23 -2.52 9.55
C ALA A 24 -18.46 -3.46 9.54
N ARG A 25 -19.00 -3.74 8.35
CA ARG A 25 -20.22 -4.55 8.18
C ARG A 25 -19.96 -6.05 8.21
N HIS A 26 -18.87 -6.50 7.59
CA HIS A 26 -18.65 -7.91 7.29
C HIS A 26 -17.56 -8.57 8.13
N ILE A 27 -16.52 -7.83 8.52
CA ILE A 27 -15.45 -8.33 9.39
C ILE A 27 -15.76 -8.04 10.86
N LYS A 28 -16.31 -6.85 11.14
CA LYS A 28 -16.67 -6.38 12.50
C LYS A 28 -15.48 -6.48 13.48
N PRO A 29 -14.36 -5.79 13.19
CA PRO A 29 -13.19 -5.83 14.06
C PRO A 29 -13.49 -5.22 15.44
N THR A 30 -12.70 -5.58 16.46
CA THR A 30 -12.75 -4.99 17.81
C THR A 30 -12.76 -3.46 17.77
N LYS A 31 -11.98 -2.87 16.86
CA LYS A 31 -11.98 -1.43 16.59
C LYS A 31 -11.70 -1.19 15.12
N LEU A 32 -12.39 -0.22 14.53
CA LEU A 32 -12.07 0.32 13.21
C LEU A 32 -11.94 1.84 13.31
N VAL A 33 -10.86 2.37 12.75
CA VAL A 33 -10.72 3.79 12.42
C VAL A 33 -10.45 3.88 10.92
N ALA A 34 -11.15 4.78 10.26
CA ALA A 34 -10.95 5.06 8.84
C ALA A 34 -10.30 6.42 8.64
N SER A 35 -9.55 6.60 7.56
CA SER A 35 -9.08 7.91 7.17
C SER A 35 -9.08 8.13 5.66
N THR A 36 -9.23 9.39 5.28
CA THR A 36 -9.22 9.88 3.91
C THR A 36 -8.18 10.97 3.74
N TYR A 37 -7.60 11.09 2.54
CA TYR A 37 -6.75 12.23 2.21
C TYR A 37 -7.58 13.50 2.00
N ASP A 38 -8.71 13.38 1.31
CA ASP A 38 -9.65 14.48 1.07
C ASP A 38 -10.41 14.87 2.36
N ASP A 39 -10.83 16.14 2.45
CA ASP A 39 -11.77 16.60 3.48
C ASP A 39 -13.20 16.07 3.26
N ALA A 40 -14.07 16.21 4.27
CA ALA A 40 -15.44 15.70 4.21
C ALA A 40 -16.27 16.28 3.05
N ASN A 41 -16.19 17.60 2.81
CA ASN A 41 -16.93 18.25 1.73
C ASN A 41 -16.43 17.76 0.38
N THR A 42 -15.11 17.61 0.22
CA THR A 42 -14.51 17.08 -1.01
C THR A 42 -14.97 15.66 -1.27
N ILE A 43 -15.04 14.78 -0.27
CA ILE A 43 -15.56 13.40 -0.43
C ILE A 43 -17.01 13.40 -0.91
N GLU A 44 -17.88 14.18 -0.26
CA GLU A 44 -19.31 14.24 -0.59
C GLU A 44 -19.58 14.78 -2.01
N GLN A 45 -18.78 15.76 -2.45
CA GLN A 45 -18.87 16.30 -3.80
C GLN A 45 -18.26 15.38 -4.86
N LYS A 46 -17.14 14.73 -4.53
CA LYS A 46 -16.36 13.90 -5.46
C LYS A 46 -17.01 12.55 -5.70
N TYR A 47 -17.72 11.99 -4.71
CA TYR A 47 -18.31 10.67 -4.80
C TYR A 47 -19.80 10.70 -4.44
N ALA A 48 -20.65 10.53 -5.46
CA ALA A 48 -22.10 10.50 -5.26
C ALA A 48 -22.55 9.36 -4.32
N ASN A 49 -21.77 8.28 -4.27
CA ASN A 49 -21.99 7.14 -3.37
C ASN A 49 -20.74 6.88 -2.53
N ASN A 50 -20.48 7.75 -1.56
CA ASN A 50 -19.48 7.53 -0.51
C ASN A 50 -20.11 6.88 0.73
N ALA A 51 -19.26 6.41 1.66
CA ALA A 51 -19.69 5.76 2.90
C ALA A 51 -19.45 6.59 4.18
N LEU A 52 -19.20 7.91 4.06
CA LEU A 52 -18.90 8.76 5.21
C LEU A 52 -20.04 8.75 6.25
N SER A 53 -21.27 9.06 5.82
CA SER A 53 -22.45 9.05 6.71
C SER A 53 -22.75 7.64 7.25
N ALA A 54 -22.55 6.60 6.43
CA ALA A 54 -22.77 5.22 6.85
C ALA A 54 -21.79 4.79 7.95
N LEU A 55 -20.52 5.18 7.87
CA LEU A 55 -19.53 4.94 8.92
C LEU A 55 -19.84 5.71 10.21
N GLN A 56 -20.28 6.96 10.10
CA GLN A 56 -20.71 7.76 11.24
C GLN A 56 -21.89 7.11 11.97
N GLN A 57 -22.88 6.59 11.23
CA GLN A 57 -24.02 5.86 11.80
C GLN A 57 -23.61 4.56 12.51
N LEU A 58 -22.49 3.95 12.09
CA LEU A 58 -21.89 2.79 12.76
C LEU A 58 -20.94 3.17 13.91
N ASN A 59 -20.84 4.46 14.27
CA ASN A 59 -19.91 5.00 15.27
C ASN A 59 -18.43 4.69 14.95
N VAL A 60 -18.08 4.56 13.66
CA VAL A 60 -16.69 4.41 13.22
C VAL A 60 -16.05 5.80 13.12
N THR A 61 -14.97 6.01 13.87
CA THR A 61 -14.18 7.24 13.76
C THR A 61 -13.59 7.36 12.36
N THR A 62 -13.84 8.49 11.71
CA THR A 62 -13.31 8.80 10.38
C THR A 62 -12.47 10.07 10.46
N LEU A 63 -11.18 9.95 10.14
CA LEU A 63 -10.22 11.06 10.12
C LEU A 63 -10.09 11.59 8.69
N THR A 64 -10.48 12.84 8.46
CA THR A 64 -10.26 13.50 7.17
C THR A 64 -8.90 14.19 7.14
N GLU A 65 -8.47 14.58 5.93
CA GLU A 65 -7.20 15.31 5.73
C GLU A 65 -6.00 14.54 6.30
N PHE A 66 -6.02 13.21 6.19
CA PHE A 66 -4.98 12.33 6.66
C PHE A 66 -3.96 12.10 5.54
N ASP A 67 -2.91 12.92 5.54
CA ASP A 67 -1.75 12.74 4.68
C ASP A 67 -0.77 11.75 5.33
N VAL A 68 -0.73 10.54 4.77
CA VAL A 68 0.16 9.45 5.23
C VAL A 68 1.65 9.81 5.18
N THR A 69 2.03 10.85 4.43
CA THR A 69 3.41 11.33 4.30
C THR A 69 3.76 12.43 5.32
N LYS A 70 2.82 12.82 6.19
CA LYS A 70 3.01 13.89 7.18
C LYS A 70 2.87 13.36 8.60
N PRO A 71 3.91 13.49 9.47
CA PRO A 71 3.84 13.05 10.86
C PRO A 71 2.61 13.58 11.62
N ASP A 72 2.25 14.85 11.38
CA ASP A 72 1.10 15.51 12.02
C ASP A 72 -0.22 14.75 11.85
N SER A 73 -0.42 14.09 10.70
CA SER A 73 -1.61 13.26 10.49
C SER A 73 -1.66 12.08 11.44
N TRP A 74 -0.51 11.42 11.65
CA TRP A 74 -0.37 10.26 12.52
C TRP A 74 -0.45 10.63 14.00
N LEU A 75 0.08 11.79 14.39
CA LEU A 75 0.02 12.29 15.76
C LEU A 75 -1.41 12.58 16.25
N ARG A 76 -2.37 12.80 15.33
CA ARG A 76 -3.81 12.90 15.65
C ARG A 76 -4.45 11.59 16.14
N LEU A 77 -3.72 10.47 16.15
CA LEU A 77 -4.23 9.20 16.67
C LEU A 77 -4.23 9.15 18.22
N VAL A 78 -3.61 10.14 18.90
CA VAL A 78 -3.61 10.45 20.35
C VAL A 78 -4.01 9.30 21.29
N ASP A 79 -3.19 8.23 21.30
CA ASP A 79 -3.29 6.99 22.12
C ASP A 79 -3.98 5.78 21.50
N ALA A 80 -4.55 5.89 20.30
CA ALA A 80 -4.94 4.72 19.53
C ALA A 80 -3.70 3.90 19.14
N ARG A 81 -3.79 2.59 19.34
CA ARG A 81 -2.83 1.60 18.86
C ARG A 81 -3.58 0.54 18.06
N PHE A 82 -2.98 0.14 16.96
CA PHE A 82 -3.60 -0.76 15.98
C PHE A 82 -2.79 -2.04 15.84
N ASP A 83 -3.48 -3.14 15.59
CA ASP A 83 -2.86 -4.42 15.28
C ASP A 83 -2.47 -4.48 13.80
N VAL A 84 -3.26 -3.81 12.95
CA VAL A 84 -2.98 -3.65 11.52
C VAL A 84 -3.35 -2.26 11.01
N VAL A 85 -2.47 -1.68 10.20
CA VAL A 85 -2.77 -0.50 9.37
C VAL A 85 -2.82 -0.94 7.91
N ILE A 86 -3.88 -0.57 7.18
CA ILE A 86 -4.14 -1.03 5.81
C ILE A 86 -4.14 0.17 4.85
N PHE A 87 -3.32 0.09 3.80
CA PHE A 87 -3.35 1.00 2.67
C PHE A 87 -3.84 0.27 1.41
N GLN A 88 -5.09 0.53 1.04
CA GLN A 88 -5.82 -0.24 0.02
C GLN A 88 -5.74 0.45 -1.36
N PHE A 89 -5.08 -0.18 -2.32
CA PHE A 89 -4.80 0.35 -3.68
C PHE A 89 -4.25 1.79 -3.72
N PRO A 90 -3.21 2.11 -2.94
CA PRO A 90 -2.56 3.41 -2.96
C PRO A 90 -2.00 3.78 -4.35
N LEU A 91 -2.20 5.03 -4.75
CA LEU A 91 -1.61 5.60 -5.96
C LEU A 91 -1.61 7.13 -5.85
N ILE A 92 -0.50 7.77 -6.20
CA ILE A 92 -0.43 9.23 -6.33
C ILE A 92 -1.23 9.68 -7.56
N PRO A 93 -2.06 10.74 -7.45
CA PRO A 93 -2.78 11.30 -8.59
C PRO A 93 -1.83 11.75 -9.70
N ALA A 94 -2.27 11.64 -10.95
CA ALA A 94 -1.51 12.14 -12.07
C ALA A 94 -1.41 13.67 -12.03
N PHE A 95 -0.21 14.21 -12.25
CA PHE A 95 0.00 15.65 -12.34
C PHE A 95 -0.73 16.23 -13.57
N LYS A 96 -1.54 17.27 -13.36
CA LYS A 96 -2.25 17.96 -14.45
C LYS A 96 -1.30 18.91 -15.18
N GLY A 97 -0.97 18.57 -16.42
CA GLY A 97 -0.15 19.38 -17.31
C GLY A 97 1.34 19.05 -17.26
N GLU A 98 2.03 19.32 -18.37
CA GLU A 98 3.43 18.94 -18.56
C GLU A 98 4.37 19.64 -17.58
N ALA A 99 4.14 20.92 -17.28
CA ALA A 99 4.96 21.67 -16.34
C ALA A 99 4.90 21.08 -14.92
N ALA A 100 3.70 20.79 -14.42
CA ALA A 100 3.51 20.16 -13.12
C ALA A 100 4.10 18.75 -13.08
N PHE A 101 3.92 17.98 -14.15
CA PHE A 101 4.56 16.66 -14.28
C PHE A 101 6.08 16.81 -14.18
N LYS A 102 6.70 17.62 -15.03
CA LYS A 102 8.15 17.83 -15.05
C LYS A 102 8.68 18.32 -13.71
N ALA A 103 8.02 19.29 -13.07
CA ALA A 103 8.45 19.84 -11.79
C ALA A 103 8.49 18.78 -10.68
N ASN A 104 7.49 17.89 -10.64
CA ASN A 104 7.39 16.88 -9.58
C ASN A 104 8.12 15.58 -9.90
N THR A 105 8.50 15.33 -11.16
CA THR A 105 9.06 14.03 -11.59
C THR A 105 10.56 14.06 -11.89
N GLN A 106 11.28 15.15 -11.56
CA GLN A 106 12.70 15.29 -11.87
C GLN A 106 13.58 14.22 -11.21
N GLN A 107 13.18 13.74 -10.03
CA GLN A 107 13.92 12.75 -9.24
C GLN A 107 13.27 11.35 -9.38
N GLY A 108 13.51 10.66 -10.50
CA GLY A 108 13.06 9.27 -10.72
C GLY A 108 11.58 9.09 -11.08
N GLY A 109 10.85 10.20 -11.20
CA GLY A 109 9.49 10.26 -11.70
C GLY A 109 8.44 9.52 -10.90
N MET A 110 7.36 9.12 -11.59
CA MET A 110 6.18 8.57 -10.90
C MET A 110 6.44 7.22 -10.23
N ASN A 111 7.46 6.48 -10.67
CA ASN A 111 7.85 5.23 -10.01
C ASN A 111 8.37 5.53 -8.59
N VAL A 112 9.37 6.42 -8.48
CA VAL A 112 9.96 6.82 -7.19
C VAL A 112 8.93 7.47 -6.28
N LEU A 113 8.09 8.38 -6.79
CA LEU A 113 7.07 9.04 -5.96
C LEU A 113 6.08 8.06 -5.35
N ASN A 114 5.59 7.07 -6.11
CA ASN A 114 4.69 6.05 -5.56
C ASN A 114 5.42 5.16 -4.54
N ARG A 115 6.69 4.82 -4.76
CA ARG A 115 7.50 4.08 -3.79
C ARG A 115 7.72 4.88 -2.51
N ALA A 116 8.02 6.18 -2.63
CA ALA A 116 8.19 7.09 -1.49
C ALA A 116 6.91 7.18 -0.64
N LEU A 117 5.73 7.25 -1.27
CA LEU A 117 4.44 7.23 -0.57
C LEU A 117 4.29 5.95 0.28
N LEU A 118 4.56 4.78 -0.30
CA LEU A 118 4.42 3.51 0.40
C LEU A 118 5.49 3.32 1.48
N HIS A 119 6.73 3.70 1.19
CA HIS A 119 7.83 3.64 2.14
C HIS A 119 7.56 4.50 3.36
N ARG A 120 7.08 5.74 3.16
CA ARG A 120 6.77 6.64 4.28
C ARG A 120 5.53 6.21 5.05
N TYR A 121 4.56 5.59 4.39
CA TYR A 121 3.47 4.87 5.05
C TYR A 121 4.00 3.75 5.97
N LEU A 122 4.90 2.88 5.49
CA LEU A 122 5.46 1.78 6.28
C LEU A 122 6.17 2.32 7.52
N ASP A 123 7.00 3.33 7.32
CA ASP A 123 7.77 3.99 8.37
C ASP A 123 6.84 4.59 9.46
N TYR A 124 5.95 5.49 9.07
CA TYR A 124 5.10 6.20 10.01
C TYR A 124 4.01 5.34 10.65
N ALA A 125 3.48 4.34 9.94
CA ALA A 125 2.57 3.37 10.55
C ALA A 125 3.26 2.61 11.69
N SER A 126 4.52 2.20 11.49
CA SER A 126 5.30 1.51 12.51
C SER A 126 5.63 2.39 13.70
N GLN A 127 6.06 3.63 13.43
CA GLN A 127 6.45 4.57 14.48
C GLN A 127 5.26 5.07 15.33
N PHE A 128 4.13 5.39 14.70
CA PHE A 128 3.07 6.18 15.34
C PHE A 128 1.75 5.42 15.59
N ALA A 129 1.44 4.39 14.81
CA ALA A 129 0.11 3.78 14.84
C ALA A 129 0.07 2.35 15.40
N LEU A 130 1.09 1.53 15.10
CA LEU A 130 1.09 0.12 15.46
C LEU A 130 1.34 -0.12 16.95
N ASP A 131 0.62 -1.10 17.52
CA ASP A 131 0.83 -1.53 18.90
C ASP A 131 2.07 -2.42 19.01
N LYS A 132 3.09 -1.97 19.75
CA LYS A 132 4.31 -2.75 20.02
C LYS A 132 4.03 -4.06 20.75
N ASN A 133 2.93 -4.17 21.48
CA ASN A 133 2.50 -5.41 22.12
C ASN A 133 1.63 -6.29 21.21
N GLY A 134 1.12 -5.74 20.11
CA GLY A 134 0.29 -6.43 19.13
C GLY A 134 1.09 -7.02 17.96
N PRO A 135 0.39 -7.47 16.90
CA PRO A 135 0.99 -8.04 15.69
C PRO A 135 1.86 -7.08 14.87
N MET A 136 1.69 -5.76 15.01
CA MET A 136 2.44 -4.73 14.25
C MET A 136 2.39 -4.93 12.73
N LEU A 137 1.20 -5.05 12.13
CA LEU A 137 1.06 -5.37 10.70
C LEU A 137 0.80 -4.14 9.83
N CYS A 138 1.60 -3.99 8.77
CA CYS A 138 1.32 -3.05 7.68
C CYS A 138 0.88 -3.82 6.44
N TYR A 139 -0.31 -3.52 5.92
CA TYR A 139 -0.85 -4.13 4.71
C TYR A 139 -0.89 -3.13 3.58
N ILE A 140 -0.26 -3.48 2.45
CA ILE A 140 -0.40 -2.75 1.18
C ILE A 140 -1.12 -3.66 0.21
N THR A 141 -2.32 -3.30 -0.25
CA THR A 141 -2.96 -4.02 -1.34
C THR A 141 -2.72 -3.29 -2.65
N SER A 142 -2.19 -3.97 -3.67
CA SER A 142 -1.94 -3.37 -4.97
C SER A 142 -2.27 -4.33 -6.12
N LYS A 143 -2.35 -3.79 -7.34
CA LYS A 143 -2.63 -4.59 -8.55
C LYS A 143 -1.33 -5.29 -9.01
N ASP A 144 -1.46 -6.46 -9.62
CA ASP A 144 -0.31 -7.18 -10.22
C ASP A 144 -0.12 -6.85 -11.71
N VAL A 145 -0.20 -5.56 -12.06
CA VAL A 145 -0.01 -5.05 -13.43
C VAL A 145 0.77 -3.76 -13.41
N LYS A 146 1.22 -3.27 -14.58
CA LYS A 146 1.89 -1.96 -14.66
C LYS A 146 0.91 -0.82 -14.32
N PRO A 147 1.38 0.28 -13.71
CA PRO A 147 2.75 0.51 -13.22
C PRO A 147 3.04 -0.15 -11.85
N TYR A 148 2.00 -0.61 -11.14
CA TYR A 148 2.07 -1.11 -9.75
C TYR A 148 3.12 -2.19 -9.51
N ARG A 149 3.21 -3.19 -10.40
CA ARG A 149 4.23 -4.26 -10.33
C ARG A 149 5.67 -3.77 -10.48
N GLU A 150 5.88 -2.54 -10.94
CA GLU A 150 7.20 -1.95 -11.17
C GLU A 150 7.72 -1.19 -9.95
N TRP A 151 6.94 -1.13 -8.87
CA TRP A 151 7.31 -0.47 -7.61
C TRP A 151 8.13 -1.35 -6.68
N ASN A 152 8.33 -2.62 -7.02
CA ASN A 152 9.15 -3.56 -6.26
C ASN A 152 8.79 -3.59 -4.76
N ILE A 153 7.47 -3.67 -4.45
CA ILE A 153 6.92 -3.53 -3.10
C ILE A 153 7.55 -4.55 -2.16
N GLU A 154 7.58 -5.82 -2.55
CA GLU A 154 8.15 -6.93 -1.80
C GLU A 154 9.69 -7.00 -1.81
N GLY A 155 10.34 -6.14 -2.60
CA GLY A 155 11.79 -6.11 -2.74
C GLY A 155 12.43 -5.08 -1.81
N SER A 156 12.77 -3.90 -2.34
CA SER A 156 13.56 -2.88 -1.63
C SER A 156 12.73 -1.76 -1.02
N LEU A 157 11.40 -1.90 -0.95
CA LEU A 157 10.54 -0.84 -0.41
C LEU A 157 10.77 -0.59 1.08
N ASN A 158 11.07 -1.62 1.87
CA ASN A 158 11.30 -1.52 3.31
C ASN A 158 12.79 -1.31 3.68
N GLN A 159 13.66 -1.06 2.70
CA GLN A 159 15.09 -0.85 2.96
C GLN A 159 15.32 0.39 3.84
N GLY A 160 16.09 0.23 4.92
CA GLY A 160 16.33 1.28 5.90
C GLY A 160 15.24 1.43 6.97
N LEU A 161 14.18 0.62 6.93
CA LEU A 161 13.14 0.58 7.96
C LEU A 161 13.31 -0.64 8.87
N ASN A 162 12.70 -0.58 10.06
CA ASN A 162 12.66 -1.70 11.00
C ASN A 162 11.66 -2.80 10.62
N CYS A 163 10.78 -2.55 9.64
CA CYS A 163 9.79 -3.53 9.22
C CYS A 163 10.34 -4.47 8.13
N HIS A 164 9.89 -5.72 8.16
CA HIS A 164 10.28 -6.79 7.26
C HIS A 164 9.09 -7.24 6.42
N TYR A 165 9.32 -7.54 5.15
CA TYR A 165 8.33 -8.22 4.32
C TYR A 165 8.14 -9.66 4.82
N LEU A 166 6.91 -10.01 5.22
CA LEU A 166 6.56 -11.33 5.72
C LEU A 166 6.00 -12.26 4.63
N GLY A 167 5.60 -11.70 3.48
CA GLY A 167 4.95 -12.42 2.40
C GLY A 167 3.69 -11.73 1.88
N GLN A 168 2.95 -12.44 1.04
CA GLN A 168 1.76 -11.92 0.40
C GLN A 168 0.60 -12.92 0.40
N MET A 169 -0.60 -12.38 0.20
CA MET A 169 -1.84 -13.14 0.03
C MET A 169 -2.75 -12.47 -1.01
N PRO A 170 -3.62 -13.23 -1.70
CA PRO A 170 -4.55 -12.65 -2.67
C PRO A 170 -5.56 -11.74 -1.98
N PHE A 171 -5.95 -10.65 -2.62
CA PHE A 171 -7.11 -9.83 -2.25
C PHE A 171 -8.33 -10.28 -3.06
N ASP A 172 -9.33 -10.79 -2.36
CA ASP A 172 -10.63 -11.16 -2.94
C ASP A 172 -11.66 -10.10 -2.53
N ILE A 173 -12.13 -9.33 -3.50
CA ILE A 173 -13.11 -8.26 -3.29
C ILE A 173 -14.46 -8.81 -2.83
N ASN A 174 -14.79 -10.07 -3.13
CA ASN A 174 -16.07 -10.66 -2.75
C ASN A 174 -16.22 -10.83 -1.23
N LEU A 175 -15.10 -10.80 -0.49
CA LEU A 175 -15.10 -10.78 0.97
C LEU A 175 -15.46 -9.41 1.56
N PHE A 176 -15.57 -8.39 0.72
CA PHE A 176 -15.91 -7.01 1.09
C PHE A 176 -17.13 -6.50 0.31
N PRO A 177 -18.32 -7.11 0.47
CA PRO A 177 -19.52 -6.63 -0.22
C PRO A 177 -19.77 -5.14 0.00
N GLY A 178 -20.04 -4.42 -1.10
CA GLY A 178 -20.25 -2.98 -1.10
C GLY A 178 -19.00 -2.13 -1.27
N TYR A 179 -17.79 -2.71 -1.18
CA TYR A 179 -16.55 -2.02 -1.52
C TYR A 179 -16.50 -1.70 -3.03
N LYS A 180 -16.11 -0.47 -3.38
CA LYS A 180 -15.95 -0.01 -4.76
C LYS A 180 -14.52 0.44 -4.99
N ILE A 181 -13.80 -0.26 -5.86
CA ILE A 181 -12.49 0.22 -6.34
C ILE A 181 -12.71 1.45 -7.23
N ARG A 182 -12.06 2.56 -6.88
CA ARG A 182 -12.10 3.84 -7.62
C ARG A 182 -10.78 4.12 -8.34
N ASN A 183 -10.87 4.86 -9.44
CA ASN A 183 -9.69 5.54 -9.97
C ASN A 183 -9.39 6.78 -9.12
N VAL A 184 -8.11 7.10 -8.95
CA VAL A 184 -7.70 8.35 -8.31
C VAL A 184 -8.34 9.53 -9.06
N ASP A 185 -8.94 10.44 -8.31
CA ASP A 185 -9.59 11.69 -8.77
C ASP A 185 -10.79 11.54 -9.71
N ARG A 186 -11.45 10.38 -9.75
CA ARG A 186 -12.65 10.20 -10.58
C ARG A 186 -13.70 9.35 -9.89
N ASP A 187 -14.96 9.77 -9.95
CA ASP A 187 -16.13 8.93 -9.62
C ASP A 187 -16.40 7.90 -10.73
N LYS A 188 -15.39 7.09 -11.05
CA LYS A 188 -15.49 6.04 -12.04
C LYS A 188 -15.07 4.73 -11.40
N HIS A 189 -16.06 3.85 -11.23
CA HIS A 189 -15.81 2.47 -10.85
C HIS A 189 -14.93 1.79 -11.92
N VAL A 190 -13.92 1.07 -11.45
CA VAL A 190 -13.04 0.25 -12.28
C VAL A 190 -13.49 -1.20 -12.12
N LYS A 191 -13.42 -1.99 -13.20
CA LYS A 191 -13.66 -3.45 -13.11
C LYS A 191 -12.90 -4.02 -11.91
N ASP A 192 -13.59 -4.85 -11.14
CA ASP A 192 -13.02 -5.59 -10.03
C ASP A 192 -11.71 -6.21 -10.47
N THR A 193 -10.62 -5.74 -9.87
CA THR A 193 -9.27 -6.14 -10.24
C THR A 193 -8.74 -7.04 -9.13
N SER A 194 -8.23 -8.22 -9.50
CA SER A 194 -7.47 -9.07 -8.58
C SER A 194 -6.32 -8.25 -7.97
N GLY A 195 -6.21 -8.26 -6.65
CA GLY A 195 -5.14 -7.59 -5.92
C GLY A 195 -4.25 -8.58 -5.20
N ILE A 196 -3.05 -8.11 -4.83
CA ILE A 196 -2.15 -8.79 -3.91
C ILE A 196 -2.02 -7.90 -2.69
N THR A 197 -2.23 -8.46 -1.49
CA THR A 197 -1.90 -7.80 -0.23
C THR A 197 -0.50 -8.23 0.19
N TYR A 198 0.42 -7.28 0.20
CA TYR A 198 1.79 -7.40 0.70
C TYR A 198 1.78 -7.08 2.20
N VAL A 199 2.43 -7.92 3.00
CA VAL A 199 2.40 -7.83 4.46
C VAL A 199 3.79 -7.54 5.00
N PHE A 200 3.89 -6.50 5.82
CA PHE A 200 5.10 -6.10 6.51
C PHE A 200 4.89 -6.06 8.02
N SER A 201 5.95 -6.32 8.78
CA SER A 201 5.94 -6.16 10.24
C SER A 201 7.36 -6.03 10.79
N GLU A 202 7.52 -5.33 11.91
CA GLU A 202 8.75 -5.43 12.71
C GLU A 202 8.91 -6.81 13.37
N LYS A 203 7.81 -7.56 13.54
CA LYS A 203 7.80 -8.90 14.14
C LYS A 203 7.79 -9.98 13.07
N THR A 204 8.84 -10.79 13.03
CA THR A 204 8.95 -11.90 12.09
C THR A 204 8.22 -13.16 12.58
N ASP A 205 8.01 -13.29 13.88
CA ASP A 205 7.29 -14.37 14.55
C ASP A 205 5.77 -14.08 14.65
N ASN A 206 5.15 -13.82 13.50
CA ASN A 206 3.72 -13.51 13.45
C ASN A 206 2.87 -14.71 13.03
N ASN A 207 1.78 -14.99 13.74
CA ASN A 207 0.82 -16.06 13.38
C ASN A 207 0.23 -15.90 11.98
N ILE A 208 0.22 -14.68 11.43
CA ILE A 208 -0.25 -14.42 10.07
C ILE A 208 0.60 -15.10 9.00
N THR A 209 1.87 -15.42 9.29
CA THR A 209 2.79 -16.06 8.32
C THR A 209 2.23 -17.36 7.76
N ALA A 210 1.45 -18.11 8.53
CA ALA A 210 0.74 -19.32 8.06
C ALA A 210 -0.33 -19.06 6.98
N LYS A 211 -0.72 -17.80 6.77
CA LYS A 211 -1.65 -17.34 5.72
C LYS A 211 -0.92 -16.69 4.53
N LEU A 212 0.39 -16.52 4.63
CA LEU A 212 1.19 -15.83 3.63
C LEU A 212 1.94 -16.84 2.75
N THR A 213 2.26 -16.37 1.55
CA THR A 213 3.15 -17.07 0.63
C THR A 213 4.28 -16.14 0.25
N LEU A 214 5.48 -16.70 0.05
CA LEU A 214 6.56 -16.00 -0.61
C LEU A 214 6.49 -16.30 -2.11
N PRO A 215 6.52 -15.29 -2.98
CA PRO A 215 6.55 -15.52 -4.41
C PRO A 215 7.83 -16.27 -4.83
N ALA A 216 7.68 -17.25 -5.71
CA ALA A 216 8.80 -18.06 -6.21
C ALA A 216 9.91 -17.21 -6.87
N TYR A 217 9.55 -16.07 -7.47
CA TYR A 217 10.50 -15.17 -8.10
C TYR A 217 11.44 -14.44 -7.14
N LEU A 218 11.23 -14.55 -5.82
CA LEU A 218 12.18 -14.08 -4.81
C LEU A 218 13.28 -15.12 -4.51
N GLY A 219 13.15 -16.35 -5.01
CA GLY A 219 14.13 -17.42 -4.84
C GLY A 219 15.18 -17.45 -5.94
N ASP A 220 16.08 -18.44 -5.82
CA ASP A 220 17.17 -18.64 -6.78
C ASP A 220 16.67 -18.83 -8.22
N LYS A 221 17.54 -18.51 -9.18
CA LYS A 221 17.29 -18.62 -10.63
C LYS A 221 16.13 -17.76 -11.12
N HIS A 222 15.76 -16.71 -10.39
CA HIS A 222 14.80 -15.73 -10.86
C HIS A 222 15.40 -14.34 -10.81
N CYS A 223 14.92 -13.45 -11.68
CA CYS A 223 15.08 -12.03 -11.47
C CYS A 223 13.88 -11.54 -10.65
N ALA A 224 14.10 -11.30 -9.34
CA ALA A 224 13.09 -10.76 -8.44
C ALA A 224 12.51 -9.43 -8.95
N LEU A 225 13.38 -8.53 -9.37
CA LEU A 225 13.02 -7.21 -9.87
C LEU A 225 12.07 -7.27 -11.09
N CYS A 226 12.29 -8.22 -12.00
CA CYS A 226 11.45 -8.37 -13.19
C CYS A 226 10.30 -9.37 -13.00
N ARG A 227 10.33 -10.17 -11.93
CA ARG A 227 9.50 -11.34 -11.66
C ARG A 227 9.56 -12.35 -12.81
N VAL A 228 10.77 -12.71 -13.26
CA VAL A 228 11.02 -13.62 -14.38
C VAL A 228 11.87 -14.80 -13.91
N GLY A 229 11.52 -16.00 -14.36
CA GLY A 229 12.19 -17.26 -14.04
C GLY A 229 11.17 -18.38 -13.79
N PRO A 230 11.62 -19.56 -13.34
CA PRO A 230 13.02 -19.88 -13.10
C PRO A 230 13.82 -19.98 -14.41
N TYR A 231 15.09 -19.58 -14.41
CA TYR A 231 16.01 -19.81 -15.51
C TYR A 231 16.50 -21.25 -15.49
N MET A 232 16.39 -21.93 -16.63
CA MET A 232 16.87 -23.30 -16.79
C MET A 232 18.32 -23.36 -17.31
N ALA A 233 18.75 -22.32 -18.02
CA ALA A 233 20.11 -22.15 -18.52
C ALA A 233 20.64 -20.73 -18.25
N GLN A 234 21.96 -20.61 -18.02
CA GLN A 234 22.63 -19.32 -17.82
C GLN A 234 22.44 -18.36 -19.01
N GLU A 235 22.31 -18.92 -20.22
CA GLU A 235 22.08 -18.12 -21.43
C GLU A 235 20.74 -17.38 -21.39
N ASP A 236 19.69 -17.98 -20.82
CA ASP A 236 18.37 -17.35 -20.69
C ASP A 236 18.41 -16.19 -19.70
N GLU A 237 19.12 -16.38 -18.59
CA GLU A 237 19.38 -15.32 -17.62
C GLU A 237 20.14 -14.16 -18.27
N ASN A 238 21.25 -14.44 -18.97
CA ASN A 238 22.04 -13.42 -19.65
C ASN A 238 21.21 -12.64 -20.69
N LYS A 239 20.38 -13.33 -21.48
CA LYS A 239 19.44 -12.69 -22.41
C LYS A 239 18.42 -11.81 -21.68
N HIS A 240 17.90 -12.27 -20.55
CA HIS A 240 16.98 -11.49 -19.72
C HIS A 240 17.63 -10.20 -19.19
N LEU A 241 18.82 -10.31 -18.59
CA LEU A 241 19.56 -9.17 -18.00
C LEU A 241 19.88 -8.10 -19.06
N LEU A 242 20.13 -8.51 -20.30
CA LEU A 242 20.39 -7.59 -21.41
C LEU A 242 19.12 -6.96 -22.02
N SER A 243 17.93 -7.45 -21.65
CA SER A 243 16.66 -7.01 -22.22
C SER A 243 16.33 -5.56 -21.86
N LYS A 244 15.62 -4.85 -22.75
CA LYS A 244 15.16 -3.47 -22.50
C LYS A 244 14.30 -3.37 -21.23
N LYS A 245 13.49 -4.39 -20.96
CA LYS A 245 12.62 -4.46 -19.78
C LYS A 245 13.47 -4.51 -18.51
N HIS A 246 14.50 -5.37 -18.47
CA HIS A 246 15.37 -5.48 -17.32
C HIS A 246 16.10 -4.17 -17.04
N LYS A 247 16.74 -3.58 -18.05
CA LYS A 247 17.44 -2.29 -17.94
C LYS A 247 16.53 -1.15 -17.45
N GLN A 248 15.26 -1.15 -17.87
CA GLN A 248 14.28 -0.18 -17.37
C GLN A 248 14.00 -0.39 -15.87
N MET A 249 13.81 -1.64 -15.45
CA MET A 249 13.59 -1.95 -14.05
C MET A 249 14.81 -1.64 -13.19
N GLU A 250 16.02 -1.93 -13.66
CA GLU A 250 17.27 -1.54 -13.01
C GLU A 250 17.35 -0.02 -12.85
N LYS A 251 16.95 0.74 -13.87
CA LYS A 251 16.89 2.21 -13.76
C LYS A 251 15.91 2.68 -12.68
N PHE A 252 14.72 2.08 -12.60
CA PHE A 252 13.77 2.37 -11.52
C PHE A 252 14.35 2.04 -10.15
N GLU A 253 15.10 0.95 -10.05
CA GLU A 253 15.75 0.57 -8.79
C GLU A 253 16.89 1.53 -8.44
N GLN A 254 17.73 1.93 -9.40
CA GLN A 254 18.78 2.94 -9.18
C GLN A 254 18.21 4.27 -8.72
N ASP A 255 17.13 4.74 -9.35
CA ASP A 255 16.45 5.98 -8.95
C ASP A 255 15.86 5.88 -7.55
N TRP A 256 15.35 4.70 -7.18
CA TRP A 256 14.87 4.44 -5.84
C TRP A 256 16.00 4.45 -4.79
N GLN A 257 17.12 3.78 -5.08
CA GLN A 257 18.27 3.78 -4.18
C GLN A 257 18.85 5.20 -3.99
N ALA A 258 18.88 6.00 -5.06
CA ALA A 258 19.28 7.41 -4.98
C ALA A 258 18.32 8.24 -4.12
N TRP A 259 17.01 7.98 -4.21
CA TRP A 259 16.01 8.63 -3.36
C TRP A 259 16.19 8.23 -1.88
N LEU A 260 16.37 6.95 -1.58
CA LEU A 260 16.60 6.46 -0.21
C LEU A 260 17.84 7.10 0.42
N ALA A 261 18.95 7.17 -0.32
CA ALA A 261 20.19 7.80 0.16
C ALA A 261 20.01 9.29 0.52
N GLN A 262 19.03 9.98 -0.07
CA GLN A 262 18.75 11.39 0.21
C GLN A 262 17.71 11.60 1.32
N ASN A 263 16.90 10.59 1.66
CA ASN A 263 15.68 10.75 2.49
C ASN A 263 15.64 9.82 3.72
N ASN A 264 16.66 9.01 3.95
CA ASN A 264 16.77 8.12 5.12
C ASN A 264 17.81 8.59 6.16
N GLU A 265 18.44 9.76 5.98
CA GLU A 265 19.42 10.33 6.94
C GLU A 265 18.80 11.30 7.98
N GLU A 266 17.48 11.24 8.21
CA GLU A 266 16.81 11.92 9.35
C GLU A 266 16.43 10.92 10.44
#